data_AF-B9JAV5-F1
#
_entry.id   AF-B9JAV5-F1
#
_cell.length_a   1.000
_cell.length_b   1.000
_cell.length_c   1.000
_cell.angle_alpha   90.00
_cell.angle_beta   90.00
_cell.angle_gamma   90.00
#
_symmetry.space_group_name_H-M   'P 1'
#
loop_
_entity.id
_entity.type
_entity.pdbx_description
1 polymer ?
#
loop_
_entity_poly.entity_id
_entity_poly.type
_entity_poly.pdbx_seq_one_letter_code
_entity_poly.pdbx_strand_id
1 'polypeptide(L)'
;MKQPDHAGGPVERLNLLSAIILSDWSTKLDHKIATIIINRYYKAFDCARASLRFLERGTKATRPNVIASLRRLVENGAFSVLREGAGTRPTEYKLHFDFQSSGIADDTSSSGIADDTSRNGSGIADNTPSGSAGDTSRGASGIAHDTKTLLKNPLTSGVTLKDKSTPAPAHGLAAAPVGADLKVRDFTIDYAELDKSEDDGSDFIYVSMVSDDGTELDDCIYTQSDNQKTQEEGQIRLAELCRAIGMDAPEDVSDFVGCKLKAIEVPGPNWSPPRYIPADEWGKRAMGIAA
;
A
#
# COMPACT_ATOMS: atom_id res chain seq x y z
N MET A 1 4.07 33.93 -4.78
CA MET A 1 3.59 33.13 -5.93
C MET A 1 2.74 32.01 -5.37
N LYS A 2 1.47 31.91 -5.77
CA LYS A 2 0.56 30.82 -5.36
C LYS A 2 1.10 29.50 -5.94
N GLN A 3 1.26 28.47 -5.12
CA GLN A 3 1.41 27.10 -5.62
C GLN A 3 0.19 26.75 -6.48
N PRO A 4 0.36 26.04 -7.62
CA PRO A 4 -0.76 25.71 -8.47
C PRO A 4 -1.74 24.80 -7.72
N ASP A 5 -3.01 25.09 -7.92
CA ASP A 5 -4.14 24.34 -7.40
C ASP A 5 -4.06 22.88 -7.86
N HIS A 6 -3.87 21.97 -6.90
CA HIS A 6 -4.38 20.59 -6.93
C HIS A 6 -3.76 19.57 -7.91
N ALA A 7 -2.43 19.51 -8.01
CA ALA A 7 -1.76 18.37 -8.61
C ALA A 7 -2.19 17.03 -7.96
N GLY A 8 -2.29 15.97 -8.78
CA GLY A 8 -2.67 14.61 -8.41
C GLY A 8 -4.16 14.35 -8.18
N GLY A 9 -5.05 15.20 -8.72
CA GLY A 9 -6.50 15.02 -8.67
C GLY A 9 -7.01 13.84 -9.53
N PRO A 10 -8.28 13.40 -9.37
CA PRO A 10 -8.83 12.27 -10.14
C PRO A 10 -8.72 12.43 -11.67
N VAL A 11 -8.91 13.66 -12.17
CA VAL A 11 -8.81 13.98 -13.60
C VAL A 11 -7.38 13.81 -14.10
N GLU A 12 -6.39 14.28 -13.36
CA GLU A 12 -4.98 14.18 -13.77
C GLU A 12 -4.47 12.73 -13.71
N ARG A 13 -4.90 11.97 -12.71
CA ARG A 13 -4.64 10.51 -12.63
C ARG A 13 -5.22 9.77 -13.83
N LEU A 14 -6.45 10.11 -14.23
CA LEU A 14 -7.09 9.54 -15.41
C LEU A 14 -6.34 9.94 -16.69
N ASN A 15 -5.98 11.23 -16.83
CA ASN A 15 -5.24 11.73 -18.00
C ASN A 15 -3.89 11.05 -18.15
N LEU A 16 -3.14 10.87 -17.05
CA LEU A 16 -1.88 10.13 -17.03
C LEU A 16 -2.08 8.68 -17.49
N LEU A 17 -3.09 7.99 -16.96
CA LEU A 17 -3.39 6.62 -17.36
C LEU A 17 -3.78 6.54 -18.84
N SER A 18 -4.60 7.47 -19.32
CA SER A 18 -4.98 7.57 -20.74
C SER A 18 -3.77 7.82 -21.64
N ALA A 19 -2.86 8.73 -21.24
CA ALA A 19 -1.64 9.02 -21.98
C ALA A 19 -0.71 7.80 -22.06
N ILE A 20 -0.60 7.02 -20.98
CA ILE A 20 0.14 5.75 -20.99
C ILE A 20 -0.56 4.76 -21.94
N ILE A 21 -1.88 4.57 -21.84
CA ILE A 21 -2.62 3.60 -22.65
C ILE A 21 -2.53 3.89 -24.16
N LEU A 22 -2.58 5.18 -24.53
CA LEU A 22 -2.55 5.61 -25.92
C LEU A 22 -1.14 5.66 -26.51
N SER A 23 -0.09 5.38 -25.73
CA SER A 23 1.28 5.37 -26.22
C SER A 23 1.64 4.06 -26.92
N ASP A 24 2.28 4.17 -28.09
CA ASP A 24 2.63 3.01 -28.94
C ASP A 24 3.60 2.03 -28.29
N TRP A 25 4.42 2.49 -27.35
CA TRP A 25 5.39 1.67 -26.63
C TRP A 25 4.75 0.85 -25.50
N SER A 26 3.56 1.24 -25.03
CA SER A 26 2.95 0.65 -23.84
C SER A 26 2.32 -0.71 -24.13
N THR A 27 2.58 -1.66 -23.26
CA THR A 27 1.99 -2.99 -23.30
C THR A 27 0.81 -3.11 -22.33
N LYS A 28 -0.01 -4.15 -22.51
CA LYS A 28 -1.12 -4.47 -21.57
C LYS A 28 -0.64 -4.65 -20.11
N LEU A 29 0.60 -5.09 -19.90
CA LEU A 29 1.15 -5.21 -18.55
C LEU A 29 1.50 -3.83 -17.97
N ASP A 30 2.05 -2.93 -18.79
CA ASP A 30 2.36 -1.56 -18.40
C ASP A 30 1.09 -0.82 -17.97
N HIS A 31 -0.03 -1.02 -18.68
CA HIS A 31 -1.34 -0.46 -18.31
C HIS A 31 -1.80 -0.93 -16.92
N LYS A 32 -1.65 -2.22 -16.63
CA LYS A 32 -2.03 -2.79 -15.33
C LYS A 32 -1.16 -2.23 -14.20
N ILE A 33 0.16 -2.22 -14.39
CA ILE A 33 1.10 -1.70 -13.39
C ILE A 33 0.85 -0.20 -13.16
N ALA A 34 0.68 0.57 -14.22
CA ALA A 34 0.34 1.98 -14.14
C ALA A 34 -0.96 2.22 -13.37
N THR A 35 -2.01 1.45 -13.66
CA THR A 35 -3.30 1.54 -12.94
C THR A 35 -3.12 1.33 -11.44
N ILE A 36 -2.36 0.30 -11.04
CA ILE A 36 -2.13 -0.01 -9.62
C ILE A 36 -1.35 1.12 -8.93
N ILE A 37 -0.27 1.62 -9.56
CA ILE A 37 0.56 2.69 -9.00
C ILE A 37 -0.25 4.00 -8.91
N ILE A 38 -1.00 4.36 -9.95
CA ILE A 38 -1.82 5.58 -9.99
C ILE A 38 -2.93 5.57 -8.93
N ASN A 39 -3.56 4.42 -8.71
CA ASN A 39 -4.58 4.27 -7.67
C ASN A 39 -4.00 4.44 -6.25
N ARG A 40 -2.72 4.09 -6.05
CA ARG A 40 -2.01 4.25 -4.78
C ARG A 40 -1.32 5.62 -4.63
N TYR A 41 -1.57 6.58 -5.53
CA TYR A 41 -1.02 7.92 -5.39
C TYR A 41 -1.65 8.66 -4.19
N TYR A 42 -0.77 9.12 -3.30
CA TYR A 42 -1.12 9.83 -2.08
C TYR A 42 -0.74 11.30 -2.21
N LYS A 43 -1.75 12.15 -2.36
CA LYS A 43 -1.56 13.59 -2.64
C LYS A 43 -0.78 14.32 -1.55
N ALA A 44 -0.90 13.91 -0.29
CA ALA A 44 -0.19 14.56 0.81
C ALA A 44 1.34 14.39 0.70
N PHE A 45 1.81 13.29 0.09
CA PHE A 45 3.22 12.96 -0.05
C PHE A 45 3.74 13.10 -1.48
N ASP A 46 2.90 13.57 -2.40
CA ASP A 46 3.19 13.68 -3.84
C ASP A 46 3.84 12.41 -4.45
N CYS A 47 3.47 11.23 -3.96
CA CYS A 47 4.04 9.96 -4.41
C CYS A 47 3.03 8.81 -4.31
N ALA A 48 3.33 7.74 -5.05
CA ALA A 48 2.68 6.44 -4.94
C ALA A 48 3.66 5.43 -4.34
N ARG A 49 3.16 4.50 -3.53
CA ARG A 49 3.97 3.44 -2.91
C ARG A 49 3.50 2.07 -3.38
N ALA A 50 4.42 1.29 -3.94
CA ALA A 50 4.16 -0.09 -4.31
C ALA A 50 5.44 -0.94 -4.24
N SER A 51 5.35 -2.12 -3.62
CA SER A 51 6.45 -3.10 -3.64
C SER A 51 6.37 -3.99 -4.88
N LEU A 52 7.50 -4.58 -5.29
CA LEU A 52 7.52 -5.53 -6.41
C LEU A 52 6.57 -6.71 -6.17
N ARG A 53 6.57 -7.27 -4.95
CA ARG A 53 5.69 -8.38 -4.58
C ARG A 53 4.21 -8.00 -4.67
N PHE A 54 3.88 -6.77 -4.28
CA PHE A 54 2.52 -6.24 -4.40
C PHE A 54 2.11 -6.13 -5.88
N LEU A 55 2.98 -5.59 -6.74
CA LEU A 55 2.73 -5.49 -8.18
C LEU A 55 2.63 -6.86 -8.86
N GLU A 56 3.46 -7.84 -8.48
CA GLU A 56 3.35 -9.23 -8.95
C GLU A 56 1.98 -9.83 -8.62
N ARG A 57 1.52 -9.66 -7.37
CA ARG A 57 0.22 -10.16 -6.91
C ARG A 57 -0.94 -9.48 -7.66
N GLY A 58 -0.91 -8.15 -7.74
CA GLY A 58 -1.96 -7.36 -8.39
C GLY A 58 -2.05 -7.57 -9.91
N THR A 59 -0.93 -7.85 -10.57
CA THR A 59 -0.91 -8.08 -12.03
C THR A 59 -0.96 -9.54 -12.43
N LYS A 60 -0.70 -10.46 -11.49
CA LYS A 60 -0.46 -11.90 -11.73
C LYS A 60 0.69 -12.14 -12.73
N ALA A 61 1.63 -11.20 -12.80
CA ALA A 61 2.82 -11.31 -13.63
C ALA A 61 4.03 -11.77 -12.79
N THR A 62 5.00 -12.38 -13.46
CA THR A 62 6.25 -12.78 -12.82
C THR A 62 7.11 -11.56 -12.49
N ARG A 63 7.92 -11.65 -11.43
CA ARG A 63 8.85 -10.60 -11.01
C ARG A 63 9.68 -9.99 -12.16
N PRO A 64 10.32 -10.76 -13.06
CA PRO A 64 11.11 -10.18 -14.15
C PRO A 64 10.25 -9.33 -15.11
N ASN A 65 9.02 -9.74 -15.38
CA ASN A 65 8.11 -9.00 -16.26
C ASN A 65 7.62 -7.70 -15.61
N VAL A 66 7.36 -7.73 -14.30
CA VAL A 66 7.03 -6.53 -13.52
C VAL A 66 8.20 -5.54 -13.55
N ILE A 67 9.43 -6.00 -13.32
CA ILE A 67 10.63 -5.15 -13.37
C ILE A 67 10.84 -4.56 -14.77
N ALA A 68 10.71 -5.36 -15.83
CA ALA A 68 10.85 -4.89 -17.20
C ALA A 68 9.79 -3.82 -17.56
N SER A 69 8.55 -4.03 -17.12
CA SER A 69 7.45 -3.07 -17.31
C SER A 69 7.68 -1.76 -16.55
N LEU A 70 8.09 -1.84 -15.28
CA LEU A 70 8.45 -0.68 -14.48
C LEU A 70 9.59 0.12 -15.11
N ARG A 71 10.63 -0.55 -15.61
CA ARG A 71 11.72 0.11 -16.33
C ARG A 71 11.21 0.86 -17.55
N ARG A 72 10.36 0.27 -18.39
CA ARG A 72 9.76 0.97 -19.53
C ARG A 72 8.96 2.20 -19.10
N LEU A 73 8.13 2.09 -18.05
CA LEU A 73 7.34 3.21 -17.55
C LEU A 73 8.22 4.38 -17.05
N VAL A 74 9.36 4.06 -16.43
CA VAL A 74 10.34 5.06 -15.95
C VAL A 74 11.16 5.64 -17.09
N GLU A 75 11.65 4.80 -18.00
CA GLU A 75 12.44 5.20 -19.18
C GLU A 75 11.66 6.12 -20.12
N ASN A 76 10.35 5.88 -20.27
CA ASN A 76 9.47 6.74 -21.06
C ASN A 76 8.98 7.96 -20.27
N GLY A 77 9.34 8.10 -19.00
CA GLY A 77 9.05 9.30 -18.22
C GLY A 77 7.63 9.41 -17.68
N ALA A 78 6.83 8.34 -17.68
CA ALA A 78 5.52 8.33 -17.04
C ALA A 78 5.64 8.39 -15.51
N PHE A 79 6.66 7.71 -14.97
CA PHE A 79 7.00 7.71 -13.55
C PHE A 79 8.48 8.04 -13.34
N SER A 80 8.82 8.50 -12.15
CA SER A 80 10.20 8.47 -11.65
C SER A 80 10.25 7.74 -10.32
N VAL A 81 11.35 7.04 -10.07
CA VAL A 81 11.59 6.39 -8.78
C VAL A 81 12.21 7.45 -7.86
N LEU A 82 11.47 7.88 -6.85
CA LEU A 82 11.98 8.78 -5.82
C LEU A 82 12.90 8.02 -4.87
N ARG A 83 12.49 6.80 -4.52
CA ARG A 83 13.24 5.94 -3.62
C ARG A 83 13.02 4.48 -3.97
N GLU A 84 14.11 3.77 -4.20
CA GLU A 84 14.06 2.33 -4.39
C GLU A 84 13.67 1.65 -3.08
N GLY A 85 12.71 0.73 -3.17
CA GLY A 85 12.37 -0.14 -2.05
C GLY A 85 13.55 -1.04 -1.70
N ALA A 86 13.90 -1.10 -0.42
CA ALA A 86 14.91 -1.99 0.12
C ALA A 86 14.33 -2.77 1.31
N GLY A 87 14.54 -4.08 1.35
CA GLY A 87 13.93 -4.94 2.38
C GLY A 87 12.40 -5.00 2.23
N THR A 88 11.68 -4.62 3.28
CA THR A 88 10.21 -4.59 3.33
C THR A 88 9.62 -3.29 2.78
N ARG A 89 10.43 -2.22 2.74
CA ARG A 89 10.00 -0.90 2.26
C ARG A 89 9.53 -0.95 0.80
N PRO A 90 8.31 -0.46 0.46
CA PRO A 90 7.86 -0.35 -0.91
C PRO A 90 8.63 0.73 -1.68
N THR A 91 8.67 0.59 -3.00
CA THR A 91 9.25 1.62 -3.87
C THR A 91 8.33 2.83 -3.93
N GLU A 92 8.92 4.02 -3.84
CA GLU A 92 8.22 5.30 -3.97
C GLU A 92 8.35 5.81 -5.41
N TYR A 93 7.21 6.04 -6.03
CA TYR A 93 7.10 6.55 -7.39
C TYR A 93 6.51 7.95 -7.39
N LYS A 94 7.17 8.87 -8.07
CA LYS A 94 6.57 10.14 -8.46
C LYS A 94 5.88 9.98 -9.81
N LEU A 95 4.67 10.52 -9.89
CA LEU A 95 3.85 10.49 -11.10
C LEU A 95 4.04 11.80 -11.85
N HIS A 96 4.33 11.70 -13.14
CA HIS A 96 4.43 12.88 -14.01
C HIS A 96 3.08 13.14 -14.65
N PHE A 97 2.23 13.94 -13.99
CA PHE A 97 0.88 14.24 -14.50
C PHE A 97 0.90 15.10 -15.78
N ASP A 98 2.05 15.69 -16.10
CA ASP A 98 2.34 16.39 -17.35
C ASP A 98 2.84 15.46 -18.47
N PHE A 99 2.90 14.14 -18.24
CA PHE A 99 3.26 13.15 -19.25
C PHE A 99 2.31 13.21 -20.45
N GLN A 100 2.88 13.51 -21.62
CA GLN A 100 2.16 13.53 -22.90
C GLN A 100 2.46 12.24 -23.66
N SER A 101 1.45 11.62 -24.27
CA SER A 101 1.71 10.48 -25.15
C SER A 101 2.50 10.98 -26.36
N SER A 102 3.75 10.54 -26.49
CA SER A 102 4.52 10.75 -27.71
C SER A 102 3.94 9.85 -28.80
N GLY A 103 2.95 10.34 -29.56
CA GLY A 103 2.42 9.58 -30.70
C GLY A 103 0.92 9.69 -30.92
N ILE A 104 0.41 10.90 -31.12
CA ILE A 104 -0.58 11.14 -32.19
C ILE A 104 -0.13 12.42 -32.86
N ALA A 105 0.90 12.33 -33.71
CA ALA A 105 0.88 13.21 -34.87
C ALA A 105 -0.32 12.73 -35.68
N ASP A 106 -1.34 13.57 -35.80
CA ASP A 106 -2.37 13.40 -36.81
C ASP A 106 -1.66 13.37 -38.18
N ASP A 107 -1.29 12.18 -38.64
CA ASP A 107 -0.90 11.94 -40.03
C ASP A 107 -2.17 12.02 -40.90
N THR A 108 -2.76 13.21 -40.92
CA THR A 108 -3.55 13.71 -42.06
C THR A 108 -2.61 14.45 -43.01
N SER A 109 -1.47 13.84 -43.33
CA SER A 109 -0.70 14.23 -44.50
C SER A 109 -1.23 13.46 -45.70
N SER A 110 -2.17 14.10 -46.40
CA SER A 110 -2.48 13.80 -47.78
C SER A 110 -1.18 13.79 -48.60
N SER A 111 -0.72 12.61 -49.00
CA SER A 111 0.07 12.44 -50.21
C SER A 111 -0.22 11.07 -50.78
N GLY A 112 -1.16 11.02 -51.73
CA GLY A 112 -1.33 9.83 -52.57
C GLY A 112 -0.13 9.64 -53.46
N ILE A 113 0.33 8.39 -53.61
CA ILE A 113 0.81 7.87 -54.89
C ILE A 113 0.30 6.42 -54.98
N ALA A 114 -0.30 6.14 -56.12
CA ALA A 114 -0.88 4.88 -56.55
C ALA A 114 0.20 3.85 -56.97
N ASP A 115 -0.29 2.66 -57.34
CA ASP A 115 0.36 1.54 -58.02
C ASP A 115 1.00 0.51 -57.09
N ASP A 116 0.27 -0.54 -56.69
CA ASP A 116 -0.06 -1.75 -57.47
C ASP A 116 1.15 -2.64 -57.76
N THR A 117 1.32 -3.73 -57.00
CA THR A 117 1.39 -5.06 -57.62
C THR A 117 0.99 -6.17 -56.64
N SER A 118 -0.07 -6.88 -57.02
CA SER A 118 -0.52 -8.17 -56.49
C SER A 118 0.58 -9.25 -56.36
N ARG A 119 0.50 -10.10 -55.31
CA ARG A 119 0.34 -11.57 -55.40
C ARG A 119 0.49 -12.28 -54.03
N ASN A 120 -0.57 -13.02 -53.69
CA ASN A 120 -0.63 -14.38 -53.13
C ASN A 120 0.44 -14.85 -52.12
N GLY A 121 -0.02 -15.32 -50.95
CA GLY A 121 0.76 -16.26 -50.14
C GLY A 121 0.14 -16.62 -48.79
N SER A 122 -0.57 -17.74 -48.75
CA SER A 122 -1.07 -18.43 -47.54
C SER A 122 0.07 -19.05 -46.72
N GLY A 123 -0.10 -19.15 -45.38
CA GLY A 123 0.68 -20.02 -44.47
C GLY A 123 0.85 -19.36 -43.09
N ILE A 124 0.05 -19.70 -42.07
CA ILE A 124 0.18 -20.86 -41.16
C ILE A 124 1.52 -20.92 -40.40
N ALA A 125 1.40 -20.78 -39.08
CA ALA A 125 2.10 -21.47 -37.99
C ALA A 125 3.58 -21.18 -37.68
N ASP A 126 3.75 -20.87 -36.39
CA ASP A 126 4.66 -21.48 -35.43
C ASP A 126 6.15 -21.14 -35.40
N ASN A 127 6.56 -20.99 -34.13
CA ASN A 127 7.85 -21.24 -33.53
C ASN A 127 8.90 -20.11 -33.55
N THR A 128 8.96 -19.47 -32.38
CA THR A 128 10.14 -19.07 -31.63
C THR A 128 11.43 -19.79 -32.08
N PRO A 129 12.49 -19.06 -32.45
CA PRO A 129 13.84 -19.55 -32.38
C PRO A 129 14.52 -18.96 -31.13
N SER A 130 14.81 -19.85 -30.20
CA SER A 130 15.88 -19.76 -29.24
C SER A 130 17.20 -19.29 -29.88
N GLY A 131 17.87 -18.32 -29.26
CA GLY A 131 19.32 -18.17 -29.32
C GLY A 131 19.77 -17.24 -28.18
N SER A 132 20.95 -17.34 -27.59
CA SER A 132 21.98 -18.37 -27.52
C SER A 132 22.86 -17.93 -26.35
N ALA A 133 23.40 -18.90 -25.61
CA ALA A 133 24.28 -18.67 -24.47
C ALA A 133 25.62 -18.01 -24.86
N GLY A 134 26.14 -17.21 -23.94
CA GLY A 134 27.50 -16.65 -23.91
C GLY A 134 27.48 -15.38 -23.06
N ASP A 135 28.34 -15.13 -22.09
CA ASP A 135 29.47 -15.85 -21.53
C ASP A 135 29.69 -15.30 -20.11
N THR A 136 30.30 -16.14 -19.29
CA THR A 136 30.71 -15.93 -17.91
C THR A 136 31.76 -14.83 -17.75
N SER A 137 31.61 -13.98 -16.72
CA SER A 137 32.78 -13.46 -16.02
C SER A 137 32.53 -13.40 -14.53
N ARG A 138 33.38 -14.14 -13.81
CA ARG A 138 33.49 -14.19 -12.36
C ARG A 138 34.08 -12.88 -11.87
N GLY A 139 33.36 -12.20 -10.99
CA GLY A 139 33.89 -11.14 -10.14
C GLY A 139 33.49 -11.42 -8.70
N ALA A 140 34.40 -12.01 -7.93
CA ALA A 140 34.25 -12.21 -6.50
C ALA A 140 34.60 -10.91 -5.76
N SER A 141 33.72 -10.47 -4.86
CA SER A 141 33.97 -9.63 -3.67
C SER A 141 32.65 -9.65 -2.90
N GLY A 142 32.49 -10.24 -1.72
CA GLY A 142 33.46 -10.35 -0.63
C GLY A 142 33.48 -9.03 0.12
N ILE A 143 32.58 -8.86 1.09
CA ILE A 143 32.80 -8.20 2.40
C ILE A 143 31.58 -8.55 3.27
N ALA A 144 31.87 -9.36 4.29
CA ALA A 144 31.04 -9.56 5.44
C ALA A 144 31.13 -8.31 6.33
N HIS A 145 29.99 -7.85 6.84
CA HIS A 145 29.98 -7.06 8.05
C HIS A 145 29.07 -7.71 9.07
N ASP A 146 29.72 -8.32 10.05
CA ASP A 146 29.18 -8.56 11.38
C ASP A 146 28.66 -7.24 11.95
N THR A 147 27.41 -7.23 12.41
CA THR A 147 26.99 -6.30 13.46
C THR A 147 26.33 -7.08 14.58
N LYS A 148 27.12 -7.23 15.63
CA LYS A 148 26.78 -7.79 16.92
C LYS A 148 25.60 -7.06 17.56
N THR A 149 24.86 -7.85 18.31
CA THR A 149 23.89 -7.50 19.35
C THR A 149 24.35 -6.36 20.24
N LEU A 150 23.50 -5.34 20.40
CA LEU A 150 23.52 -4.42 21.53
C LEU A 150 22.08 -4.15 21.99
N LEU A 151 21.53 -5.12 22.72
CA LEU A 151 20.46 -4.89 23.68
C LEU A 151 20.85 -3.74 24.61
N LYS A 152 19.96 -2.75 24.70
CA LYS A 152 19.90 -1.84 25.84
C LYS A 152 18.46 -1.78 26.33
N ASN A 153 18.19 -2.54 27.40
CA ASN A 153 17.09 -2.24 28.32
C ASN A 153 17.25 -0.81 28.85
N PRO A 154 16.12 -0.10 29.05
CA PRO A 154 15.81 0.27 30.44
C PRO A 154 14.31 0.16 30.82
N LEU A 155 14.11 -0.15 32.12
CA LEU A 155 13.00 0.21 33.03
C LEU A 155 11.62 -0.41 32.72
N THR A 156 11.09 -1.41 33.44
CA THR A 156 10.81 -1.49 34.89
C THR A 156 10.44 -0.17 35.56
N SER A 157 9.14 0.16 35.55
CA SER A 157 8.48 0.90 36.62
C SER A 157 7.02 0.44 36.69
N GLY A 158 6.73 -0.37 37.71
CA GLY A 158 5.37 -0.79 38.02
C GLY A 158 4.53 0.40 38.46
N VAL A 159 3.39 0.59 37.81
CA VAL A 159 2.32 1.46 38.29
C VAL A 159 1.19 0.56 38.77
N THR A 160 0.92 0.68 40.06
CA THR A 160 -0.16 -0.01 40.78
C THR A 160 -1.50 0.64 40.42
N LEU A 161 -2.41 -0.14 39.84
CA LEU A 161 -3.81 0.24 39.66
C LEU A 161 -4.49 0.36 41.04
N LYS A 162 -5.09 1.51 41.30
CA LYS A 162 -5.90 1.77 42.49
C LYS A 162 -7.37 1.85 42.05
N ASP A 163 -8.13 0.81 42.38
CA ASP A 163 -9.58 0.76 42.26
C ASP A 163 -10.25 1.93 42.99
N LYS A 164 -11.23 2.55 42.34
CA LYS A 164 -12.31 3.27 43.04
C LYS A 164 -13.57 3.45 42.18
N SER A 165 -14.52 2.54 42.43
CA SER A 165 -15.96 2.73 42.67
C SER A 165 -16.79 3.68 41.80
N THR A 166 -17.80 3.08 41.15
CA THR A 166 -19.12 3.62 40.76
C THR A 166 -19.86 4.33 41.91
N PRO A 167 -20.73 5.32 41.62
CA PRO A 167 -22.18 5.05 41.44
C PRO A 167 -22.85 5.93 40.34
N ALA A 168 -23.68 5.35 39.46
CA ALA A 168 -25.16 5.26 39.51
C ALA A 168 -25.88 6.38 38.70
N PRO A 169 -27.11 6.11 38.19
CA PRO A 169 -27.52 6.47 36.84
C PRO A 169 -28.35 7.76 36.75
N ALA A 170 -28.28 8.44 35.60
CA ALA A 170 -29.21 9.51 35.25
C ALA A 170 -29.69 9.38 33.81
N HIS A 171 -30.98 9.67 33.67
CA HIS A 171 -31.87 9.39 32.56
C HIS A 171 -31.55 10.12 31.25
N GLY A 172 -31.88 9.45 30.15
CA GLY A 172 -32.77 10.07 29.16
C GLY A 172 -32.13 10.86 28.04
N LEU A 173 -31.38 10.20 27.16
CA LEU A 173 -31.29 10.58 25.75
C LEU A 173 -31.40 9.30 24.93
N ALA A 174 -32.59 9.04 24.39
CA ALA A 174 -32.80 8.02 23.38
C ALA A 174 -32.06 8.48 22.11
N ALA A 175 -30.84 7.96 21.91
CA ALA A 175 -30.16 8.06 20.63
C ALA A 175 -30.98 7.27 19.60
N ALA A 176 -31.47 7.96 18.58
CA ALA A 176 -32.00 7.30 17.39
C ALA A 176 -30.90 6.39 16.82
N PRO A 177 -31.19 5.13 16.44
CA PRO A 177 -30.22 4.29 15.78
C PRO A 177 -30.00 4.87 14.39
N VAL A 178 -28.96 5.70 14.24
CA VAL A 178 -28.34 5.89 12.93
C VAL A 178 -27.67 4.56 12.62
N GLY A 179 -28.44 3.65 12.03
CA GLY A 179 -27.96 2.39 11.49
C GLY A 179 -27.08 2.68 10.28
N ALA A 180 -25.89 3.25 10.52
CA ALA A 180 -24.77 2.96 9.66
C ALA A 180 -24.56 1.45 9.81
N ASP A 181 -24.80 0.71 8.74
CA ASP A 181 -24.60 -0.72 8.65
C ASP A 181 -23.10 -0.98 8.84
N LEU A 182 -22.66 -1.06 10.10
CA LEU A 182 -21.26 -1.23 10.47
C LEU A 182 -20.85 -2.65 10.08
N LYS A 183 -20.13 -2.76 8.97
CA LYS A 183 -19.67 -4.03 8.44
C LYS A 183 -18.52 -4.55 9.30
N VAL A 184 -18.84 -5.51 10.16
CA VAL A 184 -17.86 -6.37 10.82
C VAL A 184 -17.32 -7.35 9.79
N ARG A 185 -15.99 -7.44 9.65
CA ARG A 185 -15.33 -8.44 8.80
C ARG A 185 -14.20 -9.14 9.53
N ASP A 186 -13.93 -10.36 9.08
CA ASP A 186 -12.74 -11.13 9.44
C ASP A 186 -11.57 -10.73 8.53
N PHE A 187 -10.42 -10.47 9.15
CA PHE A 187 -9.18 -10.08 8.49
C PHE A 187 -8.03 -10.96 8.96
N THR A 188 -7.04 -11.12 8.08
CA THR A 188 -5.71 -11.62 8.42
C THR A 188 -4.71 -10.50 8.21
N ILE A 189 -3.86 -10.22 9.20
CA ILE A 189 -2.75 -9.29 9.03
C ILE A 189 -1.76 -9.94 8.06
N ASP A 190 -1.61 -9.40 6.86
CA ASP A 190 -0.67 -9.95 5.87
C ASP A 190 0.67 -9.19 5.84
N TYR A 191 0.74 -8.07 6.56
CA TYR A 191 1.92 -7.25 6.68
C TYR A 191 1.88 -6.35 7.93
N ALA A 192 3.02 -6.23 8.62
CA ALA A 192 3.22 -5.29 9.71
C ALA A 192 4.69 -4.83 9.76
N GLU A 193 4.94 -3.54 10.00
CA GLU A 193 6.30 -3.01 10.18
C GLU A 193 6.35 -1.77 11.09
N LEU A 194 7.51 -1.51 11.70
CA LEU A 194 7.79 -0.25 12.39
C LEU A 194 8.37 0.74 11.37
N ASP A 195 7.79 1.92 11.28
CA ASP A 195 8.23 3.01 10.40
C ASP A 195 8.31 4.34 11.19
N LYS A 196 8.96 5.34 10.57
CA LYS A 196 9.14 6.69 11.11
C LYS A 196 8.39 7.70 10.26
N SER A 197 7.59 8.54 10.92
CA SER A 197 6.93 9.68 10.30
C SER A 197 7.99 10.69 9.83
N GLU A 198 7.92 11.07 8.55
CA GLU A 198 8.85 12.05 7.98
C GLU A 198 8.55 13.49 8.45
N ASP A 199 7.32 13.75 8.92
CA ASP A 199 6.88 15.08 9.33
C ASP A 199 7.42 15.47 10.72
N ASP A 200 7.42 14.52 11.66
CA ASP A 200 7.74 14.77 13.07
C ASP A 200 8.70 13.75 13.69
N GLY A 201 9.15 12.74 12.92
CA GLY A 201 10.07 11.70 13.40
C GLY A 201 9.44 10.66 14.32
N SER A 202 8.12 10.71 14.52
CA SER A 202 7.37 9.77 15.36
C SER A 202 7.47 8.32 14.84
N ASP A 203 7.64 7.36 15.73
CA ASP A 203 7.59 5.93 15.40
C ASP A 203 6.13 5.46 15.34
N PHE A 204 5.78 4.68 14.33
CA PHE A 204 4.48 4.05 14.21
C PHE A 204 4.59 2.64 13.62
N ILE A 205 3.64 1.78 13.98
CA ILE A 205 3.46 0.48 13.34
C ILE A 205 2.47 0.66 12.20
N TYR A 206 2.87 0.30 10.99
CA TYR A 206 1.97 0.15 9.85
C TYR A 206 1.47 -1.29 9.79
N VAL A 207 0.17 -1.48 9.69
CA VAL A 207 -0.47 -2.80 9.59
C VAL A 207 -1.37 -2.83 8.36
N SER A 208 -1.16 -3.82 7.48
CA SER A 208 -2.07 -4.14 6.37
C SER A 208 -2.78 -5.46 6.65
N MET A 209 -4.09 -5.43 6.43
CA MET A 209 -5.02 -6.51 6.72
C MET A 209 -5.80 -6.85 5.46
N VAL A 210 -6.01 -8.13 5.21
CA VAL A 210 -6.79 -8.62 4.07
C VAL A 210 -7.88 -9.59 4.54
N SER A 211 -9.10 -9.39 4.07
CA SER A 211 -10.22 -10.33 4.29
C SER A 211 -10.25 -11.41 3.21
N ASP A 212 -11.05 -12.46 3.43
CA ASP A 212 -11.17 -13.59 2.49
C ASP A 212 -11.71 -13.18 1.10
N ASP A 213 -12.47 -12.09 1.03
CA ASP A 213 -12.97 -11.49 -0.22
C ASP A 213 -11.94 -10.59 -0.94
N GLY A 214 -10.74 -10.44 -0.37
CA GLY A 214 -9.66 -9.61 -0.90
C GLY A 214 -9.78 -8.12 -0.58
N THR A 215 -10.69 -7.71 0.31
CA THR A 215 -10.75 -6.33 0.80
C THR A 215 -9.52 -6.04 1.67
N GLU A 216 -8.82 -4.95 1.35
CA GLU A 216 -7.66 -4.48 2.11
C GLU A 216 -8.07 -3.39 3.10
N LEU A 217 -7.44 -3.41 4.27
CA LEU A 217 -7.63 -2.42 5.33
C LEU A 217 -6.27 -2.10 5.96
N ASP A 218 -5.92 -0.83 6.00
CA ASP A 218 -4.64 -0.35 6.52
C ASP A 218 -4.85 0.43 7.83
N ASP A 219 -3.96 0.25 8.81
CA ASP A 219 -3.86 1.12 9.99
C ASP A 219 -2.42 1.58 10.27
N CYS A 220 -2.30 2.76 10.89
CA CYS A 220 -1.06 3.33 11.39
C CYS A 220 -1.21 3.62 12.89
N ILE A 221 -0.41 2.95 13.71
CA ILE A 221 -0.49 2.99 15.17
C ILE A 221 0.80 3.59 15.72
N TYR A 222 0.76 4.83 16.21
CA TYR A 222 1.93 5.50 16.78
C TYR A 222 2.40 4.81 18.06
N THR A 223 3.69 4.46 18.11
CA THR A 223 4.33 3.85 19.28
C THR A 223 5.19 4.87 20.03
N GLN A 224 5.75 5.85 19.32
CA GLN A 224 6.49 6.97 19.90
C GLN A 224 6.15 8.26 19.16
N SER A 225 5.73 9.30 19.88
CA SER A 225 5.47 10.63 19.35
C SER A 225 5.76 11.70 20.39
N ASP A 226 6.30 12.85 19.95
CA ASP A 226 6.49 14.02 20.80
C ASP A 226 5.15 14.72 21.15
N ASN A 227 4.09 14.41 20.39
CA ASN A 227 2.74 14.87 20.70
C ASN A 227 2.08 13.91 21.70
N GLN A 228 1.86 14.39 22.93
CA GLN A 228 1.26 13.58 24.01
C GLN A 228 -0.08 12.95 23.62
N LYS A 229 -0.94 13.68 22.91
CA LYS A 229 -2.25 13.15 22.51
C LYS A 229 -2.09 12.02 21.50
N THR A 230 -1.23 12.20 20.49
CA THR A 230 -0.91 11.16 19.50
C THR A 230 -0.30 9.93 20.16
N GLN A 231 0.60 10.12 21.13
CA GLN A 231 1.20 9.05 21.91
C GLN A 231 0.12 8.24 22.66
N GLU A 232 -0.76 8.91 23.40
CA GLU A 232 -1.82 8.24 24.18
C GLU A 232 -2.81 7.48 23.29
N GLU A 233 -3.26 8.09 22.18
CA GLU A 233 -4.15 7.45 21.22
C GLU A 233 -3.49 6.23 20.55
N GLY A 234 -2.20 6.33 20.22
CA GLY A 234 -1.42 5.24 19.65
C GLY A 234 -1.27 4.05 20.61
N GLN A 235 -0.99 4.30 21.90
CA GLN A 235 -0.91 3.24 22.90
C GLN A 235 -2.25 2.54 23.15
N ILE A 236 -3.36 3.29 23.16
CA ILE A 236 -4.71 2.72 23.27
C ILE A 236 -4.98 1.80 22.07
N ARG A 237 -4.67 2.26 20.85
CA ARG A 237 -4.86 1.44 19.64
C ARG A 237 -4.00 0.20 19.60
N LEU A 238 -2.74 0.30 20.01
CA LEU A 238 -1.87 -0.86 20.07
C LEU A 238 -2.45 -1.92 21.01
N ALA A 239 -2.95 -1.50 22.17
CA ALA A 239 -3.61 -2.39 23.12
C ALA A 239 -4.91 -2.99 22.54
N GLU A 240 -5.71 -2.22 21.81
CA GLU A 240 -6.91 -2.71 21.13
C GLU A 240 -6.56 -3.77 20.07
N LEU A 241 -5.53 -3.53 19.25
CA LEU A 241 -5.05 -4.48 18.25
C LEU A 241 -4.57 -5.78 18.92
N CYS A 242 -3.70 -5.68 19.92
CA CYS A 242 -3.17 -6.83 20.67
C CYS A 242 -4.30 -7.66 21.28
N ARG A 243 -5.29 -6.99 21.87
CA ARG A 243 -6.47 -7.64 22.44
C ARG A 243 -7.36 -8.31 21.38
N ALA A 244 -7.47 -7.72 20.20
CA ALA A 244 -8.26 -8.27 19.10
C ALA A 244 -7.64 -9.54 18.48
N ILE A 245 -6.32 -9.64 18.49
CA ILE A 245 -5.59 -10.85 18.06
C ILE A 245 -5.35 -11.84 19.21
N GLY A 246 -5.70 -11.49 20.46
CA GLY A 246 -5.48 -12.34 21.63
C GLY A 246 -4.02 -12.44 22.07
N MET A 247 -3.25 -11.37 21.86
CA MET A 247 -1.84 -11.25 22.22
C MET A 247 -1.69 -10.30 23.42
N ASP A 248 -0.94 -10.72 24.44
CA ASP A 248 -0.74 -9.90 25.64
C ASP A 248 0.31 -8.80 25.43
N ALA A 249 1.43 -9.15 24.78
CA ALA A 249 2.47 -8.22 24.40
C ALA A 249 3.25 -8.78 23.20
N PRO A 250 3.39 -8.03 22.10
CA PRO A 250 4.28 -8.41 20.99
C PRO A 250 5.74 -8.26 21.43
N GLU A 251 6.59 -9.22 21.07
CA GLU A 251 8.05 -9.07 21.20
C GLU A 251 8.61 -8.31 20.00
N ASP A 252 8.05 -8.56 18.82
CA ASP A 252 8.42 -7.93 17.56
C ASP A 252 7.20 -7.61 16.71
N VAL A 253 7.31 -6.63 15.81
CA VAL A 253 6.19 -6.25 14.91
C VAL A 253 5.82 -7.38 13.95
N SER A 254 6.76 -8.27 13.62
CA SER A 254 6.47 -9.45 12.81
C SER A 254 5.54 -10.46 13.49
N ASP A 255 5.37 -10.40 14.82
CA ASP A 255 4.43 -11.26 15.56
C ASP A 255 2.97 -11.03 15.15
N PHE A 256 2.65 -9.85 14.61
CA PHE A 256 1.32 -9.55 14.09
C PHE A 256 1.00 -10.31 12.81
N VAL A 257 2.00 -10.64 11.99
CA VAL A 257 1.76 -11.19 10.64
C VAL A 257 1.19 -12.60 10.72
N GLY A 258 0.06 -12.81 10.06
CA GLY A 258 -0.70 -14.06 10.07
C GLY A 258 -1.75 -14.14 11.17
N CYS A 259 -1.78 -13.20 12.12
CA CYS A 259 -2.84 -13.12 13.11
C CYS A 259 -4.18 -12.79 12.45
N LYS A 260 -5.24 -13.44 12.95
CA LYS A 260 -6.61 -13.18 12.54
C LYS A 260 -7.29 -12.26 13.54
N LEU A 261 -8.10 -11.34 13.05
CA LEU A 261 -8.91 -10.46 13.88
C LEU A 261 -10.22 -10.09 13.20
N LYS A 262 -11.14 -9.54 13.98
CA LYS A 262 -12.35 -8.91 13.46
C LYS A 262 -12.22 -7.40 13.59
N ALA A 263 -12.59 -6.67 12.54
CA ALA A 263 -12.58 -5.22 12.56
C ALA A 263 -13.86 -4.66 11.94
N ILE A 264 -14.22 -3.46 12.37
CA ILE A 264 -15.30 -2.66 11.80
C ILE A 264 -14.67 -1.63 10.87
N GLU A 265 -15.03 -1.71 9.60
CA GLU A 265 -14.72 -0.67 8.62
C GLU A 265 -15.59 0.56 8.92
N VAL A 266 -14.96 1.70 9.20
CA VAL A 266 -15.68 2.95 9.48
C VAL A 266 -15.80 3.73 8.16
N PRO A 267 -16.98 3.75 7.50
CA PRO A 267 -17.13 4.49 6.26
C PRO A 267 -17.03 5.99 6.53
N GLY A 268 -16.09 6.65 5.86
CA GLY A 268 -15.88 8.08 5.97
C GLY A 268 -15.24 8.66 4.70
N PRO A 269 -15.50 9.94 4.37
CA PRO A 269 -14.86 10.62 3.25
C PRO A 269 -13.34 10.81 3.46
N ASN A 270 -12.88 10.68 4.70
CA ASN A 270 -11.48 10.71 5.10
C ASN A 270 -11.09 9.34 5.66
N TRP A 271 -9.80 9.02 5.59
CA TRP A 271 -9.25 7.83 6.25
C TRP A 271 -9.67 7.84 7.72
N SER A 272 -10.44 6.83 8.09
CA SER A 272 -10.91 6.61 9.44
C SER A 272 -10.28 5.31 9.90
N PRO A 273 -9.58 5.33 11.04
CA PRO A 273 -8.91 4.14 11.52
C PRO A 273 -9.93 3.06 11.89
N PRO A 274 -9.59 1.79 11.66
CA PRO A 274 -10.48 0.69 11.94
C PRO A 274 -10.75 0.57 13.43
N ARG A 275 -11.92 0.01 13.78
CA ARG A 275 -12.21 -0.39 15.16
C ARG A 275 -12.04 -1.90 15.29
N TYR A 276 -11.07 -2.30 16.10
CA TYR A 276 -10.81 -3.71 16.36
C TYR A 276 -11.82 -4.31 17.33
N ILE A 277 -12.24 -5.54 17.09
CA ILE A 277 -13.13 -6.29 17.97
C ILE A 277 -12.29 -7.22 18.84
N PRO A 278 -12.35 -7.09 20.18
CA PRO A 278 -11.61 -7.94 21.11
C PRO A 278 -11.86 -9.43 20.87
N ALA A 279 -10.81 -10.25 20.98
CA ALA A 279 -10.94 -11.71 20.93
C ALA A 279 -11.70 -12.25 22.15
N ASP A 280 -11.54 -11.62 23.32
CA ASP A 280 -12.16 -12.05 24.56
C ASP A 280 -13.64 -11.66 24.68
N GLU A 281 -14.40 -12.54 25.32
CA GLU A 281 -15.85 -12.43 25.51
C GLU A 281 -16.26 -11.18 26.30
N TRP A 282 -15.40 -10.69 27.19
CA TRP A 282 -15.69 -9.50 27.98
C TRP A 282 -15.63 -8.23 27.11
N GLY A 283 -14.63 -8.15 26.22
CA GLY A 283 -14.47 -7.06 25.28
C GLY A 283 -15.58 -7.03 24.23
N LYS A 284 -16.02 -8.20 23.73
CA LYS A 284 -17.20 -8.28 22.85
C LYS A 284 -18.47 -7.76 23.53
N ARG A 285 -18.73 -8.16 24.78
CA ARG A 285 -19.86 -7.67 25.57
C ARG A 285 -19.79 -6.18 25.85
N ALA A 286 -18.61 -5.63 26.16
CA ALA A 286 -18.42 -4.21 26.36
C ALA A 286 -18.75 -3.38 25.11
N MET A 287 -18.55 -3.95 23.92
CA MET A 287 -18.92 -3.32 22.64
C MET A 287 -20.36 -3.62 22.18
N GLY A 288 -21.17 -4.30 23.00
CA GLY A 288 -22.55 -4.65 22.65
C GLY A 288 -22.68 -5.69 21.53
N ILE A 289 -21.60 -6.43 21.23
CA ILE A 289 -21.60 -7.50 20.24
C ILE A 289 -22.06 -8.77 20.94
N ALA A 290 -23.23 -9.29 20.56
CA ALA A 290 -23.74 -10.56 21.08
C ALA A 290 -22.81 -11.71 20.66
N ALA A 291 -22.50 -12.61 21.62
CA ALA A 291 -21.69 -13.81 21.40
C ALA A 291 -22.38 -14.80 20.45
#